data_AF-A0A8B9CI71-F1
#
_entry.id   AF-A0A8B9CI71-F1
#
_cell.length_a   1.000
_cell.length_b   1.000
_cell.length_c   1.000
_cell.angle_alpha   90.00
_cell.angle_beta   90.00
_cell.angle_gamma   90.00
#
_symmetry.space_group_name_H-M   'P 1'
#
loop_
_entity.id
_entity.type
_entity.pdbx_description
1 polymer ?
#
loop_
_entity_poly.entity_id
_entity_poly.type
_entity_poly.pdbx_seq_one_letter_code
_entity_poly.pdbx_strand_id
1 'polypeptide(L)'
;MNFFLCGLTTRMNATANLLRETTSNTSSNLNEASLYYLLEEWALNPQDTNMKMFLIPPVVCLVAGVLIIPSILFVIFSRFSIRKETRYMLLGNALLCDLIYLLFYTLSATLSAAHVSLPKEACVLQLFLLAVAYCGGLFTAAAIVLDTYIAILFPLRYVTILPSSRTKKVIVLLWICSGVLPGIFFLVLSSTHNFVPCVLEMCSIPLIIILTLSGTDAVKLCFWLSAMVVFLFLSLIFCCYAILYFKTRQSGIWESICSRASVTFLMHNTVLFFYFSPFLVLFVESFLYVNVVIGLETGIWVSLTICNVLMILPKVLFPFLYGLRYREISASLKSIVRRKHLHLVSPAPSPS
;
A
#
# COMPACT_ATOMS: atom_id res chain seq x y z
N MET A 1 10.50 -23.16 -24.39
CA MET A 1 11.78 -22.87 -25.07
C MET A 1 11.48 -22.03 -26.29
N ASN A 2 11.38 -20.70 -26.14
CA ASN A 2 11.18 -19.73 -27.22
C ASN A 2 11.86 -18.43 -26.77
N PHE A 3 13.18 -18.35 -26.95
CA PHE A 3 14.05 -17.26 -26.49
C PHE A 3 14.40 -16.25 -27.62
N PHE A 4 13.73 -16.31 -28.78
CA PHE A 4 14.24 -15.66 -29.99
C PHE A 4 13.51 -14.40 -30.45
N LEU A 5 12.40 -13.98 -29.84
CA LEU A 5 11.66 -12.83 -30.35
C LEU A 5 12.14 -11.46 -29.82
N CYS A 6 12.93 -11.43 -28.74
CA CYS A 6 13.43 -10.17 -28.16
C CYS A 6 14.83 -9.76 -28.71
N GLY A 7 15.51 -10.65 -29.45
CA GLY A 7 16.87 -10.42 -29.97
C GLY A 7 16.94 -9.94 -31.44
N LEU A 8 15.81 -9.78 -32.11
CA LEU A 8 15.76 -9.41 -33.54
C LEU A 8 15.65 -7.90 -33.79
N THR A 9 15.33 -7.10 -32.77
CA THR A 9 15.22 -5.63 -32.86
C THR A 9 16.56 -4.91 -32.91
N THR A 10 17.68 -5.57 -32.58
CA THR A 10 19.02 -4.96 -32.65
C THR A 10 19.55 -4.84 -34.09
N ARG A 11 18.97 -5.56 -35.07
CA ARG A 11 19.40 -5.52 -36.48
C ARG A 11 18.63 -4.55 -37.38
N MET A 12 17.60 -3.87 -36.86
CA MET A 12 16.86 -2.85 -37.62
C MET A 12 17.29 -1.41 -37.31
N ASN A 13 18.25 -1.22 -36.41
CA ASN A 13 18.77 0.10 -36.02
C ASN A 13 19.63 0.79 -37.10
N ALA A 14 20.08 0.06 -38.13
CA ALA A 14 20.88 0.64 -39.21
C ALA A 14 20.05 1.16 -40.40
N THR A 15 18.79 0.75 -40.53
CA THR A 15 17.92 1.12 -41.67
C THR A 15 16.84 2.14 -41.31
N ALA A 16 16.58 2.40 -40.02
CA ALA A 16 15.56 3.37 -39.60
C ALA A 16 16.00 4.85 -39.71
N ASN A 17 17.30 5.13 -39.79
CA ASN A 17 17.81 6.50 -39.94
C ASN A 17 17.66 7.07 -41.36
N LEU A 18 17.27 6.26 -42.34
CA LEU A 18 17.15 6.68 -43.75
C LEU A 18 15.69 6.93 -44.17
N LEU A 19 14.71 6.69 -43.30
CA LEU A 19 13.28 6.93 -43.55
C LEU A 19 12.76 8.08 -42.66
N ARG A 20 13.58 9.11 -42.43
CA ARG A 20 13.23 10.29 -41.59
C ARG A 20 12.64 11.46 -42.38
N GLU A 21 12.48 11.32 -43.69
CA GLU A 21 11.78 12.31 -44.51
C GLU A 21 10.69 11.60 -45.30
N THR A 22 9.49 12.18 -45.28
CA THR A 22 8.26 11.70 -45.92
C THR A 22 7.42 10.75 -45.07
N THR A 23 6.60 11.30 -44.17
CA THR A 23 5.12 11.20 -44.23
C THR A 23 4.50 11.80 -42.96
N SER A 24 3.92 13.00 -43.09
CA SER A 24 2.95 13.54 -42.14
C SER A 24 1.61 12.83 -42.38
N ASN A 25 1.11 12.06 -41.40
CA ASN A 25 -0.33 11.81 -41.09
C ASN A 25 -0.58 10.62 -40.13
N THR A 26 0.29 10.37 -39.14
CA THR A 26 0.11 9.23 -38.20
C THR A 26 0.49 9.58 -36.75
N SER A 27 -0.03 10.68 -36.20
CA SER A 27 0.46 11.22 -34.91
C SER A 27 0.00 10.49 -33.63
N SER A 28 -1.03 9.64 -33.66
CA SER A 28 -1.49 8.92 -32.46
C SER A 28 -0.70 7.65 -32.16
N ASN A 29 -0.38 6.84 -33.17
CA ASN A 29 0.28 5.55 -32.99
C ASN A 29 1.79 5.67 -32.71
N LEU A 30 2.40 6.79 -33.11
CA LEU A 30 3.81 7.09 -32.88
C LEU A 30 4.11 7.46 -31.40
N ASN A 31 3.15 8.04 -30.69
CA ASN A 31 3.29 8.40 -29.27
C ASN A 31 3.15 7.19 -28.34
N GLU A 32 2.27 6.24 -28.64
CA GLU A 32 2.14 5.01 -27.85
C GLU A 32 3.37 4.13 -28.02
N ALA A 33 3.82 3.89 -29.26
CA ALA A 33 4.99 3.08 -29.53
C ALA A 33 6.26 3.66 -28.85
N SER A 34 6.50 4.97 -28.98
CA SER A 34 7.64 5.63 -28.31
C SER A 34 7.55 5.59 -26.79
N LEU A 35 6.36 5.71 -26.21
CA LEU A 35 6.15 5.52 -24.76
C LEU A 35 6.46 4.09 -24.32
N TYR A 36 6.03 3.08 -25.09
CA TYR A 36 6.38 1.69 -24.83
C TYR A 36 7.89 1.45 -24.91
N TYR A 37 8.57 2.01 -25.92
CA TYR A 37 10.02 1.93 -26.04
C TYR A 37 10.75 2.62 -24.89
N LEU A 38 10.29 3.80 -24.44
CA LEU A 38 10.88 4.50 -23.28
C LEU A 38 10.65 3.74 -21.98
N LEU A 39 9.46 3.15 -21.80
CA LEU A 39 9.15 2.30 -20.65
C LEU A 39 10.01 1.03 -20.66
N GLU A 40 10.20 0.42 -21.83
CA GLU A 40 11.04 -0.76 -22.03
C GLU A 40 12.53 -0.46 -21.85
N GLU A 41 13.01 0.68 -22.35
CA GLU A 41 14.37 1.18 -22.13
C GLU A 41 14.63 1.50 -20.65
N TRP A 42 13.66 2.08 -19.94
CA TRP A 42 13.75 2.32 -18.50
C TRP A 42 13.71 1.02 -17.69
N ALA A 43 12.91 0.05 -18.13
CA ALA A 43 12.86 -1.30 -17.56
C ALA A 43 14.18 -2.05 -17.72
N LEU A 44 14.81 -1.94 -18.90
CA LEU A 44 16.06 -2.64 -19.25
C LEU A 44 17.30 -1.93 -18.72
N ASN A 45 17.27 -0.61 -18.55
CA ASN A 45 18.40 0.19 -18.09
C ASN A 45 18.00 1.14 -16.93
N PRO A 46 17.62 0.59 -15.76
CA PRO A 46 17.41 1.42 -14.59
C PRO A 46 18.76 2.06 -14.22
N GLN A 47 18.84 3.40 -14.13
CA GLN A 47 20.06 4.10 -13.69
C GLN A 47 20.55 3.52 -12.35
N ASP A 48 21.60 2.70 -12.45
CA ASP A 48 21.94 1.61 -11.51
C ASP A 48 22.39 2.08 -10.11
N THR A 49 22.66 3.39 -9.95
CA THR A 49 23.12 3.98 -8.68
C THR A 49 21.97 4.62 -7.88
N ASN A 50 21.01 5.28 -8.55
CA ASN A 50 19.91 5.99 -7.88
C ASN A 50 18.77 5.04 -7.47
N MET A 51 18.53 3.98 -8.26
CA MET A 51 17.43 3.04 -8.03
C MET A 51 17.68 2.12 -6.82
N LYS A 52 18.94 1.74 -6.56
CA LYS A 52 19.32 0.99 -5.34
C LYS A 52 19.02 1.77 -4.07
N MET A 53 19.10 3.10 -4.10
CA MET A 53 18.78 3.95 -2.96
C MET A 53 17.29 3.90 -2.61
N PHE A 54 16.41 3.75 -3.60
CA PHE A 54 14.96 3.59 -3.39
C PHE A 54 14.56 2.22 -2.84
N LEU A 55 15.45 1.21 -2.91
CA LEU A 55 15.23 -0.09 -2.27
C LEU A 55 15.45 -0.07 -0.75
N ILE A 56 16.24 0.90 -0.26
CA ILE A 56 16.63 0.97 1.15
C ILE A 56 15.41 1.16 2.07
N PRO A 57 14.49 2.12 1.84
CA PRO A 57 13.33 2.30 2.71
C PRO A 57 12.42 1.06 2.78
N PRO A 58 12.00 0.42 1.67
CA PRO A 58 11.21 -0.81 1.72
C PRO A 58 11.86 -1.93 2.54
N VAL A 59 13.16 -2.18 2.34
CA VAL A 59 13.89 -3.25 3.03
C VAL A 59 14.01 -2.95 4.53
N VAL A 60 14.39 -1.72 4.90
CA VAL A 60 14.48 -1.31 6.31
C VAL A 60 13.11 -1.41 6.99
N CYS A 61 12.05 -0.96 6.32
CA CYS A 61 10.69 -1.02 6.83
C CYS A 61 10.20 -2.47 6.97
N LEU A 62 10.54 -3.36 6.03
CA LEU A 62 10.24 -4.79 6.13
C LEU A 62 10.92 -5.41 7.35
N VAL A 63 12.23 -5.16 7.53
CA VAL A 63 12.97 -5.69 8.69
C VAL A 63 12.34 -5.23 10.00
N ALA A 64 12.04 -3.93 10.12
CA ALA A 64 11.35 -3.40 11.30
C ALA A 64 9.95 -4.03 11.49
N GLY A 65 9.19 -4.17 10.41
CA GLY A 65 7.86 -4.77 10.40
C GLY A 65 7.88 -6.23 10.84
N VAL A 66 8.74 -7.06 10.27
CA VAL A 66 8.86 -8.50 10.58
C VAL A 66 9.34 -8.74 12.03
N LEU A 67 10.11 -7.83 12.61
CA LEU A 67 10.53 -7.95 14.01
C LEU A 67 9.39 -7.61 14.99
N ILE A 68 8.60 -6.57 14.68
CA ILE A 68 7.62 -6.01 15.62
C ILE A 68 6.23 -6.62 15.40
N ILE A 69 5.75 -6.65 14.16
CA ILE A 69 4.36 -6.99 13.81
C ILE A 69 3.98 -8.42 14.24
N PRO A 70 4.73 -9.48 13.91
CA PRO A 70 4.38 -10.84 14.31
C PRO A 70 4.30 -11.02 15.82
N SER A 71 5.16 -10.33 16.58
CA SER A 71 5.13 -10.34 18.04
C SER A 71 3.82 -9.73 18.59
N ILE A 72 3.36 -8.63 17.99
CA ILE A 72 2.09 -7.99 18.35
C ILE A 72 0.90 -8.89 17.97
N LEU A 73 0.90 -9.42 16.75
CA LEU A 73 -0.13 -10.35 16.28
C LEU A 73 -0.22 -11.59 17.18
N PHE A 74 0.92 -12.15 17.57
CA PHE A 74 0.97 -13.29 18.48
C PHE A 74 0.29 -12.98 19.81
N VAL A 75 0.54 -11.81 20.41
CA VAL A 75 -0.09 -11.39 21.67
C VAL A 75 -1.61 -11.23 21.49
N ILE A 76 -2.04 -10.60 20.39
CA ILE A 76 -3.47 -10.38 20.08
C ILE A 76 -4.18 -11.72 19.87
N PHE A 77 -3.61 -12.65 19.10
CA PHE A 77 -4.25 -13.93 18.80
C PHE A 77 -4.22 -14.91 19.98
N SER A 78 -3.16 -14.89 20.78
CA SER A 78 -3.00 -15.82 21.91
C SER A 78 -3.90 -15.50 23.10
N ARG A 79 -4.26 -14.23 23.34
CA ARG A 79 -5.04 -13.83 24.52
C ARG A 79 -6.51 -13.64 24.19
N PHE A 80 -7.36 -14.54 24.68
CA PHE A 80 -8.82 -14.49 24.46
C PHE A 80 -9.48 -13.20 25.00
N SER A 81 -8.98 -12.66 26.12
CA SER A 81 -9.47 -11.40 26.68
C SER A 81 -9.21 -10.21 25.77
N ILE A 82 -8.06 -10.18 25.07
CA ILE A 82 -7.70 -9.13 24.12
C ILE A 82 -8.54 -9.24 22.84
N ARG A 83 -8.81 -10.46 22.36
CA ARG A 83 -9.65 -10.70 21.17
C ARG A 83 -11.11 -10.27 21.32
N LYS A 84 -11.61 -10.11 22.55
CA LYS A 84 -12.98 -9.62 22.78
C LYS A 84 -13.12 -8.13 22.48
N GLU A 85 -12.03 -7.39 22.52
CA GLU A 85 -12.04 -5.94 22.28
C GLU A 85 -11.92 -5.65 20.77
N THR A 86 -12.89 -4.91 20.23
CA THR A 86 -12.94 -4.54 18.82
C THR A 86 -11.66 -3.84 18.35
N ARG A 87 -11.17 -2.87 19.12
CA ARG A 87 -9.95 -2.11 18.84
C ARG A 87 -8.73 -2.98 18.57
N TYR A 88 -8.57 -4.09 19.29
CA TYR A 88 -7.41 -4.97 19.15
C TYR A 88 -7.57 -5.92 17.96
N MET A 89 -8.80 -6.32 17.64
CA MET A 89 -9.09 -7.10 16.43
C MET A 89 -8.84 -6.29 15.15
N LEU A 90 -9.32 -5.04 15.10
CA LEU A 90 -9.08 -4.15 13.96
C LEU A 90 -7.60 -3.78 13.83
N LEU A 91 -6.92 -3.50 14.95
CA LEU A 91 -5.47 -3.30 14.95
C LEU A 91 -4.73 -4.53 14.39
N GLY A 92 -5.09 -5.73 14.83
CA GLY A 92 -4.50 -6.97 14.32
C GLY A 92 -4.73 -7.13 12.82
N ASN A 93 -5.91 -6.80 12.31
CA ASN A 93 -6.19 -6.87 10.88
C ASN A 93 -5.35 -5.85 10.07
N ALA A 94 -5.23 -4.61 10.55
CA ALA A 94 -4.41 -3.60 9.91
C ALA A 94 -2.93 -4.00 9.87
N LEU A 95 -2.40 -4.49 10.99
CA LEU A 95 -1.02 -5.00 11.07
C LEU A 95 -0.78 -6.21 10.15
N LEU A 96 -1.77 -7.09 10.00
CA LEU A 96 -1.70 -8.21 9.07
C LEU A 96 -1.63 -7.72 7.61
N CYS A 97 -2.52 -6.79 7.22
CA CYS A 97 -2.48 -6.16 5.90
C CYS A 97 -1.14 -5.47 5.64
N ASP A 98 -0.58 -4.79 6.65
CA ASP A 98 0.70 -4.10 6.55
C ASP A 98 1.87 -5.05 6.33
N LEU A 99 1.89 -6.17 7.06
CA LEU A 99 2.91 -7.20 6.90
C LEU A 99 2.83 -7.85 5.52
N ILE A 100 1.63 -8.19 5.07
CA ILE A 100 1.38 -8.75 3.73
C ILE A 100 1.88 -7.77 2.65
N TYR A 101 1.53 -6.49 2.77
CA TYR A 101 1.96 -5.47 1.83
C TYR A 101 3.49 -5.33 1.79
N LEU A 102 4.14 -5.20 2.95
CA LEU A 102 5.60 -5.10 3.03
C LEU A 102 6.30 -6.30 2.40
N LEU A 103 5.81 -7.52 2.66
CA LEU A 103 6.39 -8.74 2.10
C LEU A 103 6.31 -8.77 0.57
N PHE A 104 5.12 -8.56 0.01
CA PHE A 104 4.92 -8.60 -1.45
C PHE A 104 5.58 -7.42 -2.17
N TYR A 105 5.59 -6.23 -1.55
CA TYR A 105 6.25 -5.05 -2.11
C TYR A 105 7.76 -5.25 -2.16
N THR A 106 8.37 -5.65 -1.04
CA THR A 106 9.83 -5.88 -1.01
C THR A 106 10.22 -7.03 -1.92
N LEU A 107 9.43 -8.10 -2.01
CA LEU A 107 9.67 -9.18 -2.97
C LEU A 107 9.67 -8.67 -4.41
N SER A 108 8.70 -7.84 -4.79
CA SER A 108 8.66 -7.20 -6.11
C SER A 108 9.93 -6.36 -6.31
N ALA A 109 10.24 -5.47 -5.37
CA ALA A 109 11.40 -4.59 -5.46
C ALA A 109 12.73 -5.36 -5.58
N THR A 110 12.92 -6.44 -4.80
CA THR A 110 14.15 -7.24 -4.85
C THR A 110 14.28 -8.04 -6.14
N LEU A 111 13.17 -8.58 -6.67
CA LEU A 111 13.17 -9.29 -7.95
C LEU A 111 13.47 -8.32 -9.10
N SER A 112 12.87 -7.12 -9.09
CA SER A 112 13.17 -6.07 -10.07
C SER A 112 14.65 -5.65 -10.00
N ALA A 113 15.20 -5.45 -8.79
CA ALA A 113 16.60 -5.08 -8.60
C ALA A 113 17.59 -6.21 -8.98
N ALA A 114 17.16 -7.47 -8.88
CA ALA A 114 17.95 -8.62 -9.30
C ALA A 114 17.78 -8.97 -10.79
N HIS A 115 16.98 -8.20 -11.53
CA HIS A 115 16.59 -8.48 -12.92
C HIS A 115 16.05 -9.90 -13.12
N VAL A 116 15.35 -10.43 -12.10
CA VAL A 116 14.74 -11.77 -12.16
C VAL A 116 13.30 -11.62 -12.64
N SER A 117 13.01 -12.23 -13.79
CA SER A 117 11.66 -12.23 -14.35
C SER A 117 10.75 -13.24 -13.65
N LEU A 118 9.54 -12.79 -13.32
CA LEU A 118 8.47 -13.65 -12.81
C LEU A 118 7.61 -14.16 -13.98
N PRO A 119 7.04 -15.38 -13.89
CA PRO A 119 5.97 -15.78 -14.77
C PRO A 119 4.83 -14.77 -14.74
N LYS A 120 4.24 -14.48 -15.91
CA LYS A 120 3.14 -13.52 -16.09
C LYS A 120 2.04 -13.65 -15.02
N GLU A 121 1.56 -14.88 -14.82
CA GLU A 121 0.48 -15.18 -13.87
C GLU A 121 0.89 -14.91 -12.41
N ALA A 122 2.14 -15.19 -12.06
CA ALA A 122 2.67 -14.94 -10.72
C ALA A 122 2.78 -13.43 -10.43
N CYS A 123 3.21 -12.65 -11.42
CA CYS A 123 3.26 -11.19 -11.33
C CYS A 123 1.87 -10.59 -11.14
N VAL A 124 0.88 -10.97 -11.97
CA VAL A 124 -0.51 -10.48 -11.84
C VAL A 124 -1.08 -10.81 -10.47
N LEU A 125 -0.88 -12.05 -10.00
CA LEU A 125 -1.33 -12.47 -8.68
C LEU A 125 -0.66 -11.64 -7.56
N GLN A 126 0.65 -11.42 -7.65
CA GLN A 126 1.40 -10.65 -6.66
C GLN A 126 0.91 -9.19 -6.59
N LEU A 127 0.70 -8.55 -7.74
CA LEU A 127 0.18 -7.18 -7.82
C LEU A 127 -1.25 -7.08 -7.30
N PHE A 128 -2.08 -8.07 -7.61
CA PHE A 128 -3.42 -8.17 -7.05
C PHE A 128 -3.38 -8.28 -5.53
N LEU A 129 -2.59 -9.20 -4.97
CA LEU A 129 -2.45 -9.37 -3.52
C LEU A 129 -1.94 -8.10 -2.84
N LEU A 130 -1.04 -7.37 -3.49
CA LEU A 130 -0.52 -6.12 -3.00
C LEU A 130 -1.57 -5.01 -2.96
N ALA A 131 -2.39 -4.90 -4.02
CA ALA A 131 -3.52 -3.98 -4.05
C ALA A 131 -4.57 -4.34 -2.99
N VAL A 132 -4.89 -5.63 -2.82
CA VAL A 132 -5.79 -6.11 -1.75
C VAL A 132 -5.25 -5.74 -0.37
N ALA A 133 -3.97 -5.96 -0.10
CA ALA A 133 -3.35 -5.64 1.17
C ALA A 133 -3.35 -4.12 1.45
N TYR A 134 -3.10 -3.30 0.43
CA TYR A 134 -3.17 -1.84 0.54
C TYR A 134 -4.60 -1.36 0.86
N CYS A 135 -5.59 -1.78 0.06
CA CYS A 135 -7.00 -1.45 0.28
C CYS A 135 -7.50 -1.96 1.64
N GLY A 136 -7.12 -3.18 2.01
CA GLY A 136 -7.47 -3.78 3.30
C GLY A 136 -6.93 -2.98 4.48
N GLY A 137 -5.68 -2.53 4.41
CA GLY A 137 -5.09 -1.64 5.42
C GLY A 137 -5.81 -0.29 5.50
N LEU A 138 -6.09 0.33 4.35
CA LEU A 138 -6.79 1.61 4.25
C LEU A 138 -8.22 1.55 4.82
N PHE A 139 -9.02 0.55 4.43
CA PHE A 139 -10.36 0.38 4.95
C PHE A 139 -10.36 0.00 6.44
N THR A 140 -9.36 -0.76 6.88
CA THR A 140 -9.22 -1.05 8.32
C THR A 140 -8.87 0.21 9.10
N ALA A 141 -7.96 1.07 8.61
CA ALA A 141 -7.67 2.35 9.25
C ALA A 141 -8.92 3.23 9.37
N ALA A 142 -9.72 3.31 8.31
CA ALA A 142 -11.01 3.98 8.32
C ALA A 142 -11.98 3.37 9.35
N ALA A 143 -12.05 2.04 9.43
CA ALA A 143 -12.88 1.33 10.41
C ALA A 143 -12.43 1.57 11.86
N ILE A 144 -11.13 1.69 12.13
CA ILE A 144 -10.62 2.01 13.46
C ILE A 144 -11.03 3.44 13.84
N VAL A 145 -10.91 4.38 12.92
CA VAL A 145 -11.35 5.76 13.14
C VAL A 145 -12.88 5.80 13.38
N LEU A 146 -13.66 4.95 12.70
CA LEU A 146 -15.10 4.71 12.97
C LEU A 146 -15.40 4.07 14.32
N ASP A 147 -14.62 3.09 14.74
CA ASP A 147 -14.76 2.50 16.06
C ASP A 147 -14.53 3.56 17.16
N THR A 148 -13.45 4.33 17.05
CA THR A 148 -13.13 5.40 18.02
C THR A 148 -14.19 6.50 18.06
N TYR A 149 -14.81 6.82 16.92
CA TYR A 149 -15.93 7.77 16.82
C TYR A 149 -17.13 7.32 17.65
N ILE A 150 -17.60 6.09 17.39
CA ILE A 150 -18.79 5.54 18.04
C ILE A 150 -18.55 5.43 19.54
N ALA A 151 -17.33 5.06 19.96
CA ALA A 151 -16.95 5.00 21.36
C ALA A 151 -17.01 6.37 22.07
N ILE A 152 -16.63 7.45 21.40
CA ILE A 152 -16.63 8.81 21.97
C ILE A 152 -18.04 9.39 22.03
N LEU A 153 -18.82 9.23 20.96
CA LEU A 153 -20.16 9.81 20.86
C LEU A 153 -21.23 9.05 21.65
N PHE A 154 -21.09 7.72 21.74
CA PHE A 154 -22.10 6.86 22.34
C PHE A 154 -21.50 5.91 23.37
N PRO A 155 -20.84 6.41 24.43
CA PRO A 155 -20.14 5.57 25.41
C PRO A 155 -21.07 4.51 26.05
N LEU A 156 -22.33 4.87 26.33
CA LEU A 156 -23.32 3.98 26.94
C LEU A 156 -23.89 2.91 26.00
N ARG A 157 -23.83 3.14 24.68
CA ARG A 157 -24.35 2.21 23.66
C ARG A 157 -23.26 1.53 22.85
N TYR A 158 -22.00 1.84 23.08
CA TYR A 158 -20.87 1.27 22.33
C TYR A 158 -20.86 -0.26 22.37
N VAL A 159 -21.08 -0.85 23.56
CA VAL A 159 -21.07 -2.31 23.76
C VAL A 159 -22.23 -3.00 23.02
N THR A 160 -23.35 -2.32 22.82
CA THR A 160 -24.51 -2.87 22.08
C THR A 160 -24.41 -2.62 20.57
N ILE A 161 -23.77 -1.53 20.15
CA ILE A 161 -23.59 -1.18 18.73
C ILE A 161 -22.49 -2.02 18.08
N LEU A 162 -21.35 -2.24 18.76
CA LEU A 162 -20.18 -2.92 18.18
C LEU A 162 -19.66 -4.08 19.07
N PRO A 163 -20.47 -5.13 19.30
CA PRO A 163 -19.99 -6.33 19.98
C PRO A 163 -18.93 -7.06 19.14
N SER A 164 -18.02 -7.77 19.79
CA SER A 164 -16.93 -8.55 19.15
C SER A 164 -17.38 -9.45 18.00
N SER A 165 -18.59 -10.00 18.06
CA SER A 165 -19.18 -10.82 16.99
C SER A 165 -19.45 -10.04 15.71
N ARG A 166 -19.84 -8.76 15.81
CA ARG A 166 -20.02 -7.84 14.67
C ARG A 166 -18.68 -7.43 14.08
N THR A 167 -17.66 -7.23 14.90
CA THR A 167 -16.30 -6.88 14.45
C THR A 167 -15.71 -7.93 13.50
N LYS A 168 -15.93 -9.22 13.78
CA LYS A 168 -15.52 -10.29 12.84
C LYS A 168 -16.20 -10.16 11.48
N LYS A 169 -17.50 -9.84 11.47
CA LYS A 169 -18.26 -9.62 10.23
C LYS A 169 -17.75 -8.39 9.48
N VAL A 170 -17.42 -7.31 10.20
CA VAL A 170 -16.79 -6.12 9.63
C VAL A 170 -15.46 -6.48 8.98
N ILE A 171 -14.59 -7.23 9.65
CA ILE A 171 -13.30 -7.66 9.07
C ILE A 171 -13.53 -8.47 7.78
N VAL A 172 -14.45 -9.43 7.77
CA VAL A 172 -14.78 -10.19 6.55
C VAL A 172 -15.26 -9.27 5.43
N LEU A 173 -16.12 -8.30 5.74
CA LEU A 173 -16.58 -7.31 4.77
C LEU A 173 -15.43 -6.46 4.23
N LEU A 174 -14.51 -6.03 5.09
CA LEU A 174 -13.32 -5.28 4.68
C LEU A 174 -12.46 -6.08 3.70
N TRP A 175 -12.26 -7.38 3.95
CA TRP A 175 -11.54 -8.26 3.04
C TRP A 175 -12.25 -8.41 1.70
N ILE A 176 -13.56 -8.62 1.70
CA ILE A 176 -14.36 -8.71 0.46
C ILE A 176 -14.25 -7.41 -0.34
N CYS A 177 -14.46 -6.24 0.30
CA CYS A 177 -14.33 -4.95 -0.36
C CYS A 177 -12.91 -4.72 -0.90
N SER A 178 -11.88 -5.10 -0.13
CA SER A 178 -10.49 -4.98 -0.54
C SER A 178 -10.11 -5.93 -1.68
N GLY A 179 -10.84 -7.03 -1.88
CA GLY A 179 -10.67 -7.95 -3.00
C GLY A 179 -11.41 -7.52 -4.26
N VAL A 180 -12.67 -7.14 -4.11
CA VAL A 180 -13.56 -6.78 -5.23
C VAL A 180 -13.07 -5.54 -5.96
N LEU A 181 -12.63 -4.51 -5.23
CA LEU A 181 -12.21 -3.24 -5.85
C LEU A 181 -10.98 -3.41 -6.78
N PRO A 182 -9.84 -3.95 -6.32
CA PRO A 182 -8.74 -4.31 -7.21
C PRO A 182 -9.15 -5.37 -8.24
N GLY A 183 -9.99 -6.34 -7.88
CA GLY A 183 -10.42 -7.41 -8.77
C GLY A 183 -11.09 -6.89 -10.04
N ILE A 184 -12.00 -5.93 -9.91
CA ILE A 184 -12.64 -5.27 -11.06
C ILE A 184 -11.59 -4.58 -11.94
N PHE A 185 -10.64 -3.86 -11.32
CA PHE A 185 -9.57 -3.18 -12.05
C PHE A 185 -8.70 -4.16 -12.86
N PHE A 186 -8.23 -5.25 -12.25
CA PHE A 186 -7.42 -6.26 -12.93
C PHE A 186 -8.21 -7.02 -14.01
N LEU A 187 -9.51 -7.25 -13.82
CA LEU A 187 -10.38 -7.86 -14.83
C LEU A 187 -10.53 -6.97 -16.07
N VAL A 188 -10.72 -5.66 -15.89
CA VAL A 188 -10.78 -4.69 -16.99
C VAL A 188 -9.43 -4.58 -17.72
N LEU A 189 -8.34 -4.54 -16.95
CA LEU A 189 -6.99 -4.54 -17.50
C LEU A 189 -6.74 -5.80 -18.35
N SER A 190 -7.22 -6.96 -17.90
CA SER A 190 -7.10 -8.22 -18.64
C SER A 190 -7.94 -8.27 -19.90
N SER A 191 -9.18 -7.79 -19.84
CA SER A 191 -10.11 -7.81 -20.97
C SER A 191 -9.68 -6.91 -22.12
N THR A 192 -8.85 -5.90 -21.85
CA THR A 192 -8.44 -4.90 -22.84
C THR A 192 -7.10 -5.22 -23.54
N HIS A 193 -6.52 -6.40 -23.28
CA HIS A 193 -5.25 -6.88 -23.87
C HIS A 193 -4.04 -5.92 -23.76
N ASN A 194 -4.10 -4.90 -22.91
CA ASN A 194 -3.02 -3.91 -22.70
C ASN A 194 -1.84 -4.45 -21.88
N PHE A 195 -1.70 -5.79 -21.77
CA PHE A 195 -0.59 -6.41 -21.07
C PHE A 195 0.63 -6.50 -21.99
N VAL A 196 1.56 -5.55 -21.85
CA VAL A 196 2.89 -5.69 -22.45
C VAL A 196 3.66 -6.79 -21.71
N PRO A 197 4.13 -7.85 -22.40
CA PRO A 197 4.83 -8.96 -21.76
C PRO A 197 6.08 -8.54 -20.97
N CYS A 198 6.93 -7.69 -21.55
CA CYS A 198 8.19 -7.24 -20.94
C CYS A 198 8.01 -6.47 -19.63
N VAL A 199 6.96 -5.64 -19.52
CA VAL A 199 6.72 -4.85 -18.30
C VAL A 199 6.20 -5.70 -17.16
N LEU A 200 5.48 -6.79 -17.49
CA LEU A 200 4.94 -7.71 -16.51
C LEU A 200 5.99 -8.69 -15.99
N GLU A 201 7.09 -8.89 -16.69
CA GLU A 201 8.22 -9.70 -16.19
C GLU A 201 8.91 -9.05 -14.97
N MET A 202 8.90 -7.72 -14.87
CA MET A 202 9.55 -6.98 -13.78
C MET A 202 8.68 -6.72 -12.55
N CYS A 203 7.38 -7.04 -12.59
CA CYS A 203 6.44 -6.91 -11.47
C CYS A 203 6.50 -5.55 -10.72
N SER A 204 6.65 -4.45 -11.45
CA SER A 204 6.85 -3.12 -10.87
C SER A 204 5.55 -2.31 -10.81
N ILE A 205 5.12 -1.91 -9.60
CA ILE A 205 3.91 -1.07 -9.41
C ILE A 205 3.97 0.26 -10.15
N PRO A 206 5.06 1.06 -10.07
CA PRO A 206 5.10 2.37 -10.73
C PRO A 206 4.89 2.27 -12.24
N LEU A 207 5.44 1.22 -12.86
CA LEU A 207 5.29 0.92 -14.28
C LEU A 207 3.83 0.59 -14.65
N ILE A 208 3.11 -0.15 -13.79
CA ILE A 208 1.70 -0.48 -14.02
C ILE A 208 0.81 0.75 -13.91
N ILE A 209 1.08 1.64 -12.95
CA ILE A 209 0.34 2.90 -12.79
C ILE A 209 0.47 3.74 -14.07
N ILE A 210 1.69 3.89 -14.59
CA ILE A 210 1.95 4.66 -15.82
C ILE A 210 1.30 4.02 -17.04
N LEU A 211 1.45 2.69 -17.21
CA LEU A 211 0.79 1.97 -18.31
C LEU A 211 -0.74 2.11 -18.27
N THR A 212 -1.32 2.10 -17.07
CA THR A 212 -2.76 2.31 -16.89
C THR A 212 -3.18 3.71 -17.32
N LEU A 213 -2.35 4.72 -17.03
CA LEU A 213 -2.58 6.12 -17.40
C LEU A 213 -2.36 6.39 -18.89
N SER A 214 -1.56 5.57 -19.58
CA SER A 214 -1.32 5.70 -21.03
C SER A 214 -2.20 4.76 -21.87
N GLY A 215 -2.83 3.76 -21.28
CA GLY A 215 -3.62 2.73 -21.99
C GLY A 215 -4.94 3.22 -22.59
N THR A 216 -5.78 2.27 -23.02
CA THR A 216 -7.08 2.57 -23.65
C THR A 216 -8.00 3.43 -22.78
N ASP A 217 -8.89 4.19 -23.42
CA ASP A 217 -9.86 5.06 -22.72
C ASP A 217 -10.73 4.31 -21.70
N ALA A 218 -11.04 3.03 -21.98
CA ALA A 218 -11.79 2.18 -21.05
C ALA A 218 -11.02 1.89 -19.74
N VAL A 219 -9.72 1.60 -19.84
CA VAL A 219 -8.86 1.33 -18.67
C VAL A 219 -8.66 2.61 -17.86
N LYS A 220 -8.38 3.73 -18.55
CA LYS A 220 -8.27 5.05 -17.92
C LYS A 220 -9.55 5.40 -17.18
N LEU A 221 -10.70 5.31 -17.83
CA LEU A 221 -12.00 5.63 -17.22
C LEU A 221 -12.28 4.74 -16.01
N CYS A 222 -12.01 3.43 -16.09
CA CYS A 222 -12.19 2.51 -14.97
C CYS A 222 -11.30 2.87 -13.77
N PHE A 223 -10.02 3.17 -14.03
CA PHE A 223 -9.07 3.63 -13.02
C PHE A 223 -9.57 4.92 -12.36
N TRP A 224 -9.97 5.91 -13.16
CA TRP A 224 -10.48 7.20 -12.67
C TRP A 224 -11.75 7.06 -11.84
N LEU A 225 -12.72 6.26 -12.30
CA LEU A 225 -13.96 6.01 -11.56
C LEU A 225 -13.69 5.32 -10.23
N SER A 226 -12.87 4.26 -10.22
CA SER A 226 -12.46 3.57 -8.99
C SER A 226 -11.71 4.53 -8.06
N ALA A 227 -10.79 5.33 -8.60
CA ALA A 227 -10.01 6.28 -7.85
C ALA A 227 -10.90 7.35 -7.19
N MET A 228 -11.83 7.92 -7.95
CA MET A 228 -12.81 8.90 -7.50
C MET A 228 -13.72 8.36 -6.39
N VAL A 229 -14.25 7.15 -6.55
CA VAL A 229 -15.14 6.53 -5.54
C VAL A 229 -14.40 6.37 -4.21
N VAL A 230 -13.17 5.85 -4.25
CA VAL A 230 -12.34 5.69 -3.05
C VAL A 230 -11.96 7.05 -2.46
N PHE A 231 -11.60 8.03 -3.30
CA PHE A 231 -11.28 9.39 -2.87
C PHE A 231 -12.46 10.07 -2.17
N LEU A 232 -13.66 10.00 -2.75
CA LEU A 232 -14.87 10.58 -2.18
C LEU A 232 -15.24 9.91 -0.86
N PHE A 233 -15.17 8.58 -0.79
CA PHE A 233 -15.44 7.83 0.43
C PHE A 233 -14.49 8.24 1.57
N LEU A 234 -13.19 8.30 1.29
CA LEU A 234 -12.18 8.65 2.30
C LEU A 234 -12.25 10.13 2.69
N SER A 235 -12.52 11.02 1.74
CA SER A 235 -12.71 12.45 2.00
C SER A 235 -13.95 12.69 2.86
N LEU A 236 -15.06 11.99 2.59
CA LEU A 236 -16.27 12.07 3.41
C LEU A 236 -15.99 11.63 4.84
N ILE A 237 -15.31 10.50 5.02
CA ILE A 237 -14.85 10.05 6.33
C ILE A 237 -14.03 11.17 6.98
N PHE A 238 -12.93 11.59 6.37
CA PHE A 238 -12.03 12.61 6.92
C PHE A 238 -12.75 13.91 7.30
N CYS A 239 -13.65 14.41 6.45
CA CYS A 239 -14.45 15.60 6.71
C CYS A 239 -15.41 15.41 7.89
N CYS A 240 -16.15 14.29 7.93
CA CYS A 240 -17.02 13.97 9.07
C CYS A 240 -16.22 13.93 10.39
N TYR A 241 -14.99 13.43 10.35
CA TYR A 241 -14.08 13.41 11.49
C TYR A 241 -13.58 14.78 11.91
N ALA A 242 -13.14 15.58 10.95
CA ALA A 242 -12.67 16.94 11.20
C ALA A 242 -13.78 17.77 11.86
N ILE A 243 -15.02 17.69 11.34
CA ILE A 243 -16.18 18.39 11.90
C ILE A 243 -16.44 17.94 13.34
N LEU A 244 -16.42 16.63 13.61
CA LEU A 244 -16.59 16.14 14.97
C LEU A 244 -15.47 16.64 15.89
N TYR A 245 -14.23 16.59 15.45
CA TYR A 245 -13.09 17.07 16.21
C TYR A 245 -13.26 18.53 16.62
N PHE A 246 -13.64 19.40 15.66
CA PHE A 246 -13.88 20.81 15.95
C PHE A 246 -15.08 21.01 16.89
N LYS A 247 -16.20 20.31 16.66
CA LYS A 247 -17.37 20.41 17.53
C LYS A 247 -17.07 19.98 18.96
N THR A 248 -16.44 18.83 19.13
CA THR A 248 -16.12 18.30 20.46
C THR A 248 -15.09 19.17 21.17
N ARG A 249 -14.12 19.74 20.45
CA ARG A 249 -13.19 20.75 20.97
C ARG A 249 -13.90 22.03 21.44
N GLN A 250 -14.86 22.53 20.66
CA GLN A 250 -15.61 23.74 20.99
C GLN A 250 -16.57 23.57 22.17
N SER A 251 -17.14 22.37 22.36
CA SER A 251 -18.09 22.11 23.45
C SER A 251 -17.45 22.02 24.85
N GLY A 252 -16.14 22.27 25.01
CA GLY A 252 -15.47 22.25 26.32
C GLY A 252 -15.41 20.87 26.99
N ILE A 253 -16.01 19.83 26.39
CA ILE A 253 -15.82 18.41 26.74
C ILE A 253 -14.32 18.07 26.72
N TRP A 254 -13.58 18.81 25.90
CA TRP A 254 -12.14 18.79 25.73
C TRP A 254 -11.37 19.92 26.48
N GLU A 255 -11.89 20.51 27.56
CA GLU A 255 -11.09 21.42 28.41
C GLU A 255 -10.12 20.71 29.37
N SER A 256 -10.39 19.46 29.77
CA SER A 256 -9.43 18.66 30.56
C SER A 256 -8.35 17.98 29.71
N ILE A 257 -8.16 18.42 28.46
CA ILE A 257 -7.65 17.59 27.37
C ILE A 257 -6.16 17.72 27.01
N CYS A 258 -5.37 17.60 28.08
CA CYS A 258 -4.20 16.71 28.03
C CYS A 258 -4.57 15.26 28.42
N SER A 259 -5.85 14.90 28.46
CA SER A 259 -6.36 13.55 28.70
C SER A 259 -6.06 12.60 27.53
N ARG A 260 -5.61 11.40 27.90
CA ARG A 260 -5.15 10.27 27.07
C ARG A 260 -6.04 9.94 25.85
N ALA A 261 -7.32 10.31 25.86
CA ALA A 261 -8.26 10.10 24.75
C ALA A 261 -7.96 10.98 23.52
N SER A 262 -7.46 12.21 23.69
CA SER A 262 -7.26 13.20 22.59
C SER A 262 -6.13 12.77 21.71
N VAL A 263 -5.06 12.41 22.39
CA VAL A 263 -3.87 11.83 21.78
C VAL A 263 -4.23 10.54 21.07
N THR A 264 -5.26 9.79 21.51
CA THR A 264 -5.68 8.56 20.81
C THR A 264 -6.31 8.95 19.50
N PHE A 265 -7.32 9.80 19.57
CA PHE A 265 -8.06 10.27 18.42
C PHE A 265 -7.15 10.94 17.37
N LEU A 266 -6.29 11.88 17.78
CA LEU A 266 -5.36 12.57 16.89
C LEU A 266 -4.41 11.60 16.20
N MET A 267 -3.84 10.64 16.94
CA MET A 267 -2.94 9.64 16.35
C MET A 267 -3.64 8.80 15.29
N HIS A 268 -4.87 8.32 15.54
CA HIS A 268 -5.62 7.54 14.56
C HIS A 268 -5.93 8.34 13.30
N ASN A 269 -6.27 9.63 13.45
CA ASN A 269 -6.55 10.51 12.32
C ASN A 269 -5.29 10.84 11.51
N THR A 270 -4.17 11.10 12.20
CA THR A 270 -2.86 11.31 11.56
C THR A 270 -2.44 10.06 10.78
N VAL A 271 -2.64 8.87 11.33
CA VAL A 271 -2.40 7.62 10.61
C VAL A 271 -3.29 7.54 9.37
N LEU A 272 -4.61 7.75 9.49
CA LEU A 272 -5.52 7.70 8.35
C LEU A 272 -5.09 8.69 7.24
N PHE A 273 -4.66 9.89 7.61
CA PHE A 273 -4.09 10.87 6.69
C PHE A 273 -2.85 10.33 5.97
N PHE A 274 -1.91 9.70 6.69
CA PHE A 274 -0.74 9.08 6.08
C PHE A 274 -1.11 7.92 5.14
N TYR A 275 -2.16 7.17 5.43
CA TYR A 275 -2.68 6.13 4.54
C TYR A 275 -3.35 6.70 3.28
N PHE A 276 -4.03 7.83 3.41
CA PHE A 276 -4.74 8.50 2.33
C PHE A 276 -3.83 9.35 1.43
N SER A 277 -2.76 9.93 1.99
CA SER A 277 -1.85 10.83 1.29
C SER A 277 -1.25 10.23 0.00
N PRO A 278 -0.73 8.99 -0.04
CA PRO A 278 -0.21 8.38 -1.27
C PRO A 278 -1.27 8.33 -2.37
N PHE A 279 -2.51 7.99 -2.00
CA PHE A 279 -3.63 7.91 -2.91
C PHE A 279 -4.02 9.29 -3.47
N LEU A 280 -3.99 10.32 -2.62
CA LEU A 280 -4.21 11.71 -3.00
C LEU A 280 -3.17 12.20 -4.02
N VAL A 281 -1.90 11.91 -3.76
CA VAL A 281 -0.81 12.31 -4.67
C VAL A 281 -0.92 11.57 -6.00
N LEU A 282 -1.20 10.26 -6.00
CA LEU A 282 -1.43 9.51 -7.25
C LEU A 282 -2.60 10.07 -8.05
N PHE A 283 -3.67 10.49 -7.39
CA PHE A 283 -4.83 11.09 -8.03
C PHE A 283 -4.47 12.44 -8.70
N VAL A 284 -3.73 13.29 -8.00
CA VAL A 284 -3.24 14.58 -8.54
C VAL A 284 -2.26 14.37 -9.68
N GLU A 285 -1.31 13.44 -9.53
CA GLU A 285 -0.35 13.06 -10.57
C GLU A 285 -1.08 12.58 -11.83
N SER A 286 -2.05 11.67 -11.68
CA SER A 286 -2.88 11.18 -12.78
C SER A 286 -3.58 12.34 -13.49
N PHE A 287 -4.11 13.31 -12.73
CA PHE A 287 -4.81 14.45 -13.29
C PHE A 287 -3.86 15.33 -14.11
N LEU A 288 -2.69 15.63 -13.57
CA LEU A 288 -1.70 16.46 -14.23
C LEU A 288 -1.09 15.76 -15.46
N TYR A 289 -0.96 14.43 -15.41
CA TYR A 289 -0.51 13.62 -16.54
C TYR A 289 -1.52 13.67 -17.71
N VAL A 290 -2.81 13.47 -17.44
CA VAL A 290 -3.88 13.55 -18.47
C VAL A 290 -3.97 14.94 -19.08
N ASN A 291 -3.72 16.00 -18.30
CA ASN A 291 -3.72 17.38 -18.80
C ASN A 291 -2.39 17.78 -19.48
N VAL A 292 -1.47 16.84 -19.71
CA VAL A 292 -0.17 17.06 -20.38
C VAL A 292 0.68 18.14 -19.69
N VAL A 293 0.51 18.30 -18.37
CA VAL A 293 1.27 19.27 -17.57
C VAL A 293 2.61 18.68 -17.11
N ILE A 294 2.67 17.35 -16.97
CA ILE A 294 3.84 16.61 -16.47
C ILE A 294 4.37 15.68 -17.57
N GLY A 295 5.69 15.71 -17.82
CA GLY A 295 6.37 14.78 -18.72
C GLY A 295 6.57 13.38 -18.10
N LEU A 296 6.77 12.37 -18.94
CA LEU A 296 6.89 10.95 -18.54
C LEU A 296 7.98 10.71 -17.49
N GLU A 297 9.15 11.34 -17.64
CA GLU A 297 10.27 11.20 -16.71
C GLU A 297 9.91 11.68 -15.30
N THR A 298 9.29 12.86 -15.18
CA THR A 298 8.84 13.41 -13.90
C THR A 298 7.75 12.54 -13.25
N GLY A 299 6.82 11.99 -14.05
CA GLY A 299 5.81 11.05 -13.55
C GLY A 299 6.44 9.78 -12.98
N ILE A 300 7.43 9.19 -13.66
CA ILE A 300 8.16 8.02 -13.15
C ILE A 300 8.79 8.32 -11.78
N TRP A 301 9.50 9.44 -11.63
CA TRP A 301 10.14 9.81 -10.36
C TRP A 301 9.13 10.06 -9.22
N VAL A 302 8.00 10.69 -9.54
CA VAL A 302 6.92 10.95 -8.58
C VAL A 302 6.27 9.63 -8.14
N SER A 303 5.83 8.80 -9.08
CA SER A 303 5.27 7.47 -8.83
C SER A 303 6.22 6.57 -8.02
N LEU A 304 7.52 6.62 -8.33
CA LEU A 304 8.56 5.88 -7.59
C LEU A 304 8.66 6.35 -6.14
N THR A 305 8.64 7.67 -5.92
CA THR A 305 8.69 8.27 -4.58
C THR A 305 7.45 7.92 -3.77
N ILE A 306 6.27 7.98 -4.39
CA ILE A 306 5.01 7.62 -3.73
C ILE A 306 5.04 6.16 -3.29
N CYS A 307 5.40 5.25 -4.19
CA CYS A 307 5.38 3.81 -3.91
C CYS A 307 6.44 3.40 -2.88
N ASN A 308 7.67 3.93 -2.97
CA ASN A 308 8.78 3.49 -2.10
C ASN A 308 8.82 4.21 -0.75
N VAL A 309 8.26 5.42 -0.65
CA VAL A 309 8.36 6.23 0.58
C VAL A 309 6.99 6.43 1.19
N LEU A 310 6.05 7.05 0.46
CA LEU A 310 4.77 7.46 1.04
C LEU A 310 3.85 6.28 1.35
N MET A 311 3.83 5.22 0.54
CA MET A 311 3.01 4.03 0.82
C MET A 311 3.55 3.17 1.96
N ILE A 312 4.86 3.23 2.21
CA ILE A 312 5.57 2.38 3.18
C ILE A 312 5.62 3.05 4.56
N LEU A 313 5.80 4.37 4.60
CA LEU A 313 5.88 5.15 5.83
C LEU A 313 4.74 4.85 6.84
N PRO A 314 3.45 4.78 6.45
CA PRO A 314 2.37 4.48 7.37
C PRO A 314 2.49 3.09 8.01
N LYS A 315 3.09 2.12 7.30
CA LYS A 315 3.24 0.71 7.72
C LYS A 315 4.18 0.53 8.90
N VAL A 316 5.13 1.45 9.09
CA VAL A 316 6.06 1.44 10.22
C VAL A 316 5.59 2.36 11.33
N LEU A 317 5.07 3.54 10.96
CA LEU A 317 4.52 4.48 11.94
C LEU A 317 3.37 3.86 12.72
N PHE A 318 2.53 3.05 12.07
CA PHE A 318 1.38 2.43 12.70
C PHE A 318 1.73 1.47 13.85
N PRO A 319 2.53 0.40 13.67
CA PRO A 319 2.98 -0.45 14.77
C PRO A 319 3.81 0.31 15.82
N PHE A 320 4.61 1.31 15.41
CA PHE A 320 5.42 2.09 16.34
C PHE A 320 4.57 2.93 17.30
N LEU A 321 3.62 3.70 16.76
CA LEU A 321 2.69 4.54 17.53
C LEU A 321 1.85 3.70 18.50
N TYR A 322 1.42 2.51 18.10
CA TYR A 322 0.61 1.63 18.95
C TYR A 322 1.45 0.82 19.94
N GLY A 323 2.65 0.38 19.54
CA GLY A 323 3.60 -0.31 20.42
C GLY A 323 4.09 0.58 21.57
N LEU A 324 4.30 1.88 21.32
CA LEU A 324 4.63 2.86 22.35
C LEU A 324 3.43 3.20 23.26
N ARG A 325 2.22 3.23 22.71
CA ARG A 325 1.00 3.62 23.44
C ARG A 325 0.42 2.52 24.32
N TYR A 326 0.40 1.28 23.84
CA TYR A 326 -0.19 0.17 24.57
C TYR A 326 0.83 -0.47 25.51
N ARG A 327 0.76 -0.04 26.78
CA ARG A 327 1.57 -0.56 27.89
C ARG A 327 1.52 -2.10 28.01
N GLU A 328 0.41 -2.71 27.60
CA GLU A 328 0.21 -4.17 27.59
C GLU A 328 1.06 -4.87 26.51
N ILE A 329 1.20 -4.24 25.33
CA ILE A 329 2.00 -4.74 24.22
C ILE A 329 3.49 -4.54 24.55
N SER A 330 3.88 -3.36 25.04
CA SER A 330 5.28 -3.11 25.44
C SER A 330 5.71 -3.95 26.66
N ALA A 331 4.82 -4.19 27.63
CA ALA A 331 5.10 -5.09 28.74
C ALA A 331 5.21 -6.56 28.29
N SER A 332 4.37 -7.00 27.35
CA SER A 332 4.45 -8.35 26.78
C SER A 332 5.71 -8.53 25.91
N LEU A 333 6.10 -7.51 25.13
CA LEU A 333 7.36 -7.49 24.40
C LEU A 333 8.56 -7.56 25.35
N LYS A 334 8.56 -6.74 26.42
CA LYS A 334 9.61 -6.78 27.47
C LYS A 334 9.67 -8.15 28.16
N SER A 335 8.54 -8.82 28.40
CA SER A 335 8.52 -10.13 29.04
C SER A 335 9.02 -11.24 28.10
N ILE A 336 8.70 -11.18 26.80
CA ILE A 336 9.23 -12.08 25.78
C ILE A 336 10.74 -11.91 25.63
N VAL A 337 11.23 -10.66 25.59
CA VAL A 337 12.67 -10.36 25.53
C VAL A 337 13.38 -10.86 26.79
N ARG A 338 12.81 -10.62 28.00
CA ARG A 338 13.37 -11.16 29.25
C ARG A 338 13.39 -12.69 29.27
N ARG A 339 12.34 -13.36 28.79
CA ARG A 339 12.30 -14.83 28.72
C ARG A 339 13.31 -15.39 27.73
N LYS A 340 13.48 -14.76 26.57
CA LYS A 340 14.55 -15.14 25.61
C LYS A 340 15.94 -14.94 26.20
N HIS A 341 16.17 -13.84 26.92
CA HIS A 341 17.42 -13.58 27.63
C HIS A 341 17.67 -14.61 28.75
N LEU A 342 16.63 -14.99 29.51
CA LEU A 342 16.73 -16.03 30.55
C LEU A 342 17.02 -17.42 29.97
N HIS A 343 16.44 -17.78 28.83
CA HIS A 343 16.75 -19.04 28.14
C HIS A 343 18.15 -19.06 27.51
N LEU A 344 18.69 -17.92 27.08
CA LEU A 344 20.06 -17.83 26.56
C LEU A 344 21.12 -17.90 27.68
N VAL A 345 20.76 -17.53 28.91
CA VAL A 345 21.67 -17.48 30.07
C VAL A 345 21.58 -18.75 30.95
N SER A 346 20.74 -19.73 30.60
CA SER A 346 20.73 -21.01 31.32
C SER A 346 22.07 -21.73 31.14
N PRO A 347 22.81 -22.09 32.21
CA PRO A 347 24.10 -22.77 32.09
C PRO A 347 23.89 -24.16 31.49
N ALA A 348 24.84 -24.58 30.64
CA ALA A 348 24.93 -25.95 30.17
C ALA A 348 24.96 -26.92 31.37
N PRO A 349 24.28 -28.08 31.30
CA PRO A 349 24.35 -29.08 32.36
C PRO A 349 25.80 -29.57 32.48
N SER A 350 26.32 -29.56 33.70
CA SER A 350 27.65 -30.08 34.04
C SER A 350 27.77 -31.54 33.59
N PRO A 351 28.86 -31.93 32.91
CA PRO A 351 29.10 -33.33 32.58
C PRO A 351 29.31 -34.11 33.88
N SER A 352 28.46 -35.13 34.08
CA SER A 352 28.56 -36.13 35.13
C SER A 352 29.66 -37.15 34.84
#